data_AF-A0A660MVI6-F1
#
_entry.id   AF-A0A660MVI6-F1
#
_cell.length_a   1.000
_cell.length_b   1.000
_cell.length_c   1.000
_cell.angle_alpha   90.00
_cell.angle_beta   90.00
_cell.angle_gamma   90.00
#
_symmetry.space_group_name_H-M   'P 1'
#
loop_
_entity.id
_entity.type
_entity.pdbx_description
1 polymer ?
#
loop_
_entity_poly.entity_id
_entity_poly.type
_entity_poly.pdbx_seq_one_letter_code
_entity_poly.pdbx_strand_id
1 'polypeptide(L)'
;MFGNLEIFEKETKNLEKKDSIFIVSDFDDTIFSTKEVIEKDVRKGRRGNEGNKYIEEVIGIENFIREFYENKNFPDKIIKNFDEKNTLILTAGFEKLQIPKIKATGLSKIPLKIVYEAKEKPFEMVKYIVQELKFIPREIHIYEDRPDVFLETKARIEKILDTKIKIFLVEMNGNETEPKITEI
;
A
#
# COMPACT_ATOMS: atom_id res chain seq x y z
N MET A 1 14.48 -11.49 -10.70
CA MET A 1 15.08 -10.50 -9.80
C MET A 1 14.20 -9.26 -9.85
N PHE A 2 13.49 -8.93 -8.76
CA PHE A 2 12.83 -7.63 -8.65
C PHE A 2 13.87 -6.58 -8.29
N GLY A 3 13.65 -5.34 -8.76
CA GLY A 3 14.70 -4.38 -9.11
C GLY A 3 15.89 -4.35 -8.17
N ASN A 4 17.09 -4.30 -8.76
CA ASN A 4 18.34 -4.16 -8.02
C ASN A 4 18.28 -2.86 -7.19
N LEU A 5 18.21 -2.97 -5.86
CA LEU A 5 18.15 -1.80 -4.97
C LEU A 5 19.50 -1.07 -4.90
N GLU A 6 20.61 -1.73 -5.21
CA GLU A 6 21.95 -1.12 -5.16
C GLU A 6 22.11 0.01 -6.17
N ILE A 7 21.21 0.10 -7.18
CA ILE A 7 21.21 1.23 -8.11
C ILE A 7 21.02 2.58 -7.41
N PHE A 8 20.41 2.59 -6.21
CA PHE A 8 20.13 3.80 -5.42
C PHE A 8 21.23 4.16 -4.41
N GLU A 9 22.30 3.37 -4.29
CA GLU A 9 23.35 3.61 -3.28
C GLU A 9 24.05 4.96 -3.44
N LYS A 10 24.13 5.49 -4.66
CA LYS A 10 24.78 6.78 -4.91
C LYS A 10 23.84 7.93 -4.58
N GLU A 11 22.56 7.86 -4.97
CA GLU A 11 21.60 8.91 -4.66
C GLU A 11 21.37 9.02 -3.16
N THR A 12 21.17 7.90 -2.47
CA THR A 12 20.89 7.85 -1.02
C THR A 12 21.97 8.54 -0.18
N LYS A 13 23.25 8.40 -0.53
CA LYS A 13 24.38 9.07 0.15
C LYS A 13 24.30 10.60 0.12
N ASN A 14 23.56 11.18 -0.83
CA ASN A 14 23.44 12.63 -0.99
C ASN A 14 22.12 13.18 -0.44
N LEU A 15 21.22 12.33 0.04
CA LEU A 15 19.93 12.75 0.58
C LEU A 15 20.09 13.28 2.01
N GLU A 16 19.35 14.35 2.30
CA GLU A 16 19.19 14.84 3.67
C GLU A 16 18.50 13.76 4.53
N LYS A 17 18.96 13.60 5.77
CA LYS A 17 18.25 12.81 6.78
C LYS A 17 17.35 13.72 7.62
N LYS A 18 16.10 13.33 7.81
CA LYS A 18 15.14 14.09 8.63
C LYS A 18 14.67 13.29 9.83
N ASP A 19 14.51 13.99 10.96
CA ASP A 19 13.87 13.43 12.14
C ASP A 19 12.35 13.39 11.94
N SER A 20 11.91 12.43 11.14
CA SER A 20 10.50 12.17 10.83
C SER A 20 10.23 10.67 10.71
N ILE A 21 8.95 10.32 10.82
CA ILE A 21 8.45 8.98 10.52
C ILE A 21 7.75 9.05 9.17
N PHE A 22 8.09 8.14 8.28
CA PHE A 22 7.40 7.97 7.00
C PHE A 22 6.54 6.71 7.03
N ILE A 23 5.28 6.82 6.64
CA ILE A 23 4.32 5.73 6.61
C ILE A 23 4.20 5.20 5.19
N VAL A 24 4.29 3.89 5.05
CA VAL A 24 3.97 3.16 3.81
C VAL A 24 2.85 2.19 4.16
N SER A 25 1.72 2.28 3.47
CA SER A 25 0.57 1.42 3.73
C SER A 25 0.12 0.76 2.45
N ASP A 26 -0.13 -0.56 2.52
CA ASP A 26 -1.00 -1.18 1.51
C ASP A 26 -2.43 -0.69 1.66
N PHE A 27 -3.26 -1.00 0.67
CA PHE A 27 -4.65 -0.59 0.61
C PHE A 27 -5.63 -1.74 0.89
N ASP A 28 -5.64 -2.78 0.06
CA ASP A 28 -6.63 -3.85 0.13
C ASP A 28 -6.33 -4.76 1.35
N ASP A 29 -7.32 -4.95 2.23
CA ASP A 29 -7.19 -5.67 3.51
C ASP A 29 -6.16 -5.07 4.49
N THR A 30 -5.71 -3.84 4.23
CA THR A 30 -4.90 -3.03 5.16
C THR A 30 -5.61 -1.75 5.58
N ILE A 31 -5.98 -0.89 4.61
CA ILE A 31 -6.79 0.32 4.84
C ILE A 31 -8.27 0.00 4.66
N PHE A 32 -8.59 -0.83 3.67
CA PHE A 32 -9.96 -1.15 3.29
C PHE A 32 -10.14 -2.65 3.05
N SER A 33 -11.06 -3.28 3.77
CA SER A 33 -11.27 -4.71 3.68
C SER A 33 -12.01 -5.09 2.39
N THR A 34 -11.49 -6.11 1.73
CA THR A 34 -12.13 -6.73 0.55
C THR A 34 -13.12 -7.83 0.92
N LYS A 35 -13.35 -8.07 2.22
CA LYS A 35 -14.23 -9.12 2.75
C LYS A 35 -15.63 -9.13 2.11
N GLU A 36 -16.29 -7.98 2.01
CA GLU A 36 -17.65 -7.90 1.40
C GLU A 36 -17.62 -8.38 -0.07
N VAL A 37 -16.58 -8.02 -0.83
CA VAL A 37 -16.40 -8.43 -2.24
C VAL A 37 -16.20 -9.94 -2.34
N ILE A 38 -15.50 -10.54 -1.37
CA ILE A 38 -15.24 -11.98 -1.31
C ILE A 38 -16.50 -12.75 -0.91
N GLU A 39 -17.20 -12.31 0.14
CA GLU A 39 -18.40 -12.97 0.67
C GLU A 39 -19.56 -12.98 -0.34
N LYS A 40 -19.73 -11.89 -1.11
CA LYS A 40 -20.72 -11.84 -2.20
C LYS A 40 -20.28 -12.59 -3.47
N ASP A 41 -19.08 -13.16 -3.48
CA ASP A 41 -18.46 -13.80 -4.65
C ASP A 41 -18.63 -12.97 -5.93
N VAL A 42 -18.33 -11.67 -5.83
CA VAL A 42 -18.56 -10.69 -6.90
C VAL A 42 -17.81 -11.11 -8.18
N ARG A 43 -16.62 -11.69 -8.01
CA ARG A 43 -15.74 -12.12 -9.11
C ARG A 43 -16.07 -13.54 -9.62
N LYS A 44 -17.05 -14.23 -9.04
CA LYS A 44 -17.48 -15.60 -9.38
C LYS A 44 -16.32 -16.59 -9.40
N GLY A 45 -15.55 -16.61 -8.32
CA GLY A 45 -14.37 -17.46 -8.15
C GLY A 45 -13.12 -17.03 -8.93
N ARG A 46 -13.20 -16.00 -9.80
CA ARG A 46 -12.04 -15.51 -10.56
C ARG A 46 -11.08 -14.73 -9.66
N ARG A 47 -9.79 -15.01 -9.77
CA ARG A 47 -8.71 -14.39 -8.97
C ARG A 47 -7.74 -13.60 -9.85
N GLY A 48 -6.97 -12.72 -9.22
CA GLY A 48 -5.94 -11.91 -9.89
C GLY A 48 -6.49 -11.15 -11.10
N ASN A 49 -5.75 -11.19 -12.21
CA ASN A 49 -6.12 -10.48 -13.44
C ASN A 49 -7.46 -10.93 -14.04
N GLU A 50 -7.84 -12.20 -13.91
CA GLU A 50 -9.14 -12.66 -14.42
C GLU A 50 -10.30 -12.01 -13.66
N GLY A 51 -10.15 -11.89 -12.33
CA GLY A 51 -11.12 -11.17 -11.50
C GLY A 51 -11.19 -9.69 -11.86
N ASN A 52 -10.04 -9.05 -12.09
CA ASN A 52 -9.97 -7.64 -12.48
C ASN A 52 -10.61 -7.39 -13.85
N LYS A 53 -10.35 -8.24 -14.85
CA LYS A 53 -10.98 -8.17 -16.17
C LYS A 53 -12.48 -8.38 -16.09
N TYR A 54 -12.94 -9.32 -15.27
CA TYR A 54 -14.37 -9.54 -15.07
C TYR A 54 -15.07 -8.30 -14.48
N ILE A 55 -14.42 -7.62 -13.54
CA ILE A 55 -14.92 -6.34 -13.02
C ILE A 55 -14.96 -5.29 -14.15
N GLU A 56 -13.90 -5.16 -14.94
CA GLU A 56 -13.82 -4.15 -16.02
C GLU A 56 -14.86 -4.39 -17.11
N GLU A 57 -14.98 -5.62 -17.61
CA GLU A 57 -15.73 -5.96 -18.82
C GLU A 57 -17.19 -6.31 -18.55
N VAL A 58 -17.51 -6.87 -17.36
CA VAL A 58 -18.86 -7.40 -17.06
C VAL A 58 -19.60 -6.57 -16.04
N ILE A 59 -18.95 -6.21 -14.93
CA ILE A 59 -19.60 -5.44 -13.85
C ILE A 59 -19.58 -3.95 -14.18
N GLY A 60 -18.49 -3.48 -14.77
CA GLY A 60 -18.14 -2.08 -14.94
C GLY A 60 -17.47 -1.52 -13.67
N ILE A 61 -16.31 -0.89 -13.85
CA ILE A 61 -15.51 -0.32 -12.75
C ILE A 61 -16.33 0.67 -11.93
N GLU A 62 -17.08 1.58 -12.56
CA GLU A 62 -17.89 2.57 -11.86
C GLU A 62 -18.95 1.93 -10.96
N ASN A 63 -19.66 0.91 -11.46
CA ASN A 63 -20.67 0.21 -10.68
C ASN A 63 -20.04 -0.52 -9.48
N PHE A 64 -18.90 -1.18 -9.72
CA PHE A 64 -18.15 -1.85 -8.66
C PHE A 64 -17.70 -0.88 -7.57
N ILE A 65 -17.15 0.28 -7.94
CA ILE A 65 -16.70 1.30 -6.98
C ILE A 65 -17.88 1.88 -6.19
N ARG A 66 -18.98 2.22 -6.87
CA ARG A 66 -20.19 2.73 -6.21
C ARG A 66 -20.78 1.75 -5.21
N GLU A 67 -20.79 0.46 -5.52
CA GLU A 67 -21.36 -0.56 -4.62
C GLU A 67 -20.45 -0.87 -3.43
N PHE A 68 -19.13 -0.96 -3.66
CA PHE A 68 -18.21 -1.56 -2.69
C PHE A 68 -17.28 -0.57 -1.99
N TYR A 69 -17.15 0.67 -2.46
CA TYR A 69 -16.19 1.63 -1.92
C TYR A 69 -16.81 2.98 -1.56
N GLU A 70 -17.72 3.51 -2.38
CA GLU A 70 -18.34 4.81 -2.11
C GLU A 70 -19.22 4.79 -0.84
N ASN A 71 -19.06 5.81 0.01
CA ASN A 71 -19.82 6.00 1.25
C ASN A 71 -19.72 4.84 2.25
N LYS A 72 -18.70 3.99 2.13
CA LYS A 72 -18.40 2.94 3.10
C LYS A 72 -17.64 3.53 4.28
N ASN A 73 -17.87 2.96 5.46
CA ASN A 73 -17.08 3.30 6.64
C ASN A 73 -15.65 2.76 6.50
N PHE A 74 -14.69 3.42 7.16
CA PHE A 74 -13.30 3.00 7.22
C PHE A 74 -12.92 2.77 8.68
N PRO A 75 -12.01 1.83 8.98
CA PRO A 75 -11.42 1.77 10.29
C PRO A 75 -10.51 2.99 10.50
N ASP A 76 -10.84 3.78 11.51
CA ASP A 76 -10.26 5.09 11.78
C ASP A 76 -8.77 5.03 12.17
N LYS A 77 -8.35 3.96 12.85
CA LYS A 77 -7.08 3.94 13.60
C LYS A 77 -5.83 4.01 12.71
N ILE A 78 -5.88 3.43 11.51
CA ILE A 78 -4.74 3.47 10.57
C ILE A 78 -4.67 4.86 9.91
N ILE A 79 -5.80 5.36 9.44
CA ILE A 79 -5.90 6.62 8.69
C ILE A 79 -5.65 7.84 9.56
N LYS A 80 -5.95 7.79 10.87
CA LYS A 80 -5.68 8.89 11.83
C LYS A 80 -4.23 9.36 11.85
N ASN A 81 -3.29 8.51 11.45
CA ASN A 81 -1.86 8.84 11.41
C ASN A 81 -1.39 9.30 10.02
N PHE A 82 -2.25 9.31 9.01
CA PHE A 82 -1.86 9.65 7.65
C PHE A 82 -1.76 11.16 7.48
N ASP A 83 -0.66 11.58 6.87
CA ASP A 83 -0.45 12.95 6.40
C ASP A 83 0.06 12.93 4.96
N GLU A 84 -0.38 13.91 4.16
CA GLU A 84 -0.09 13.99 2.73
C GLU A 84 1.42 14.04 2.41
N LYS A 85 2.27 14.48 3.35
CA LYS A 85 3.71 14.66 3.13
C LYS A 85 4.56 13.50 3.62
N ASN A 86 4.13 12.74 4.62
CA ASN A 86 4.88 11.60 5.15
C ASN A 86 4.11 10.28 5.07
N THR A 87 3.13 10.16 4.16
CA THR A 87 2.44 8.89 3.90
C THR A 87 2.47 8.56 2.42
N LEU A 88 2.69 7.28 2.12
CA LEU A 88 2.54 6.68 0.79
C LEU A 88 1.58 5.50 0.88
N ILE A 89 0.56 5.50 0.03
CA ILE A 89 -0.21 4.29 -0.28
C ILE A 89 0.53 3.54 -1.37
N LEU A 90 0.92 2.30 -1.09
CA LEU A 90 1.69 1.45 -2.01
C LEU A 90 0.98 0.11 -2.17
N THR A 91 0.29 -0.06 -3.29
CA THR A 91 -0.53 -1.24 -3.54
C THR A 91 -0.10 -2.00 -4.79
N ALA A 92 -0.51 -3.27 -4.88
CA ALA A 92 -0.29 -4.10 -6.06
C ALA A 92 -1.61 -4.35 -6.80
N GLY A 93 -1.54 -4.42 -8.13
CA GLY A 93 -2.64 -4.88 -8.97
C GLY A 93 -2.96 -3.92 -10.12
N PHE A 94 -4.23 -3.94 -10.53
CA PHE A 94 -4.64 -3.27 -11.75
C PHE A 94 -4.90 -1.79 -11.53
N GLU A 95 -4.09 -0.94 -12.16
CA GLU A 95 -4.11 0.52 -11.98
C GLU A 95 -5.50 1.14 -12.19
N LYS A 96 -6.20 0.73 -13.25
CA LYS A 96 -7.54 1.22 -13.57
C LYS A 96 -8.56 0.95 -12.47
N LEU A 97 -8.30 -0.04 -11.60
CA LEU A 97 -9.16 -0.36 -10.47
C LEU A 97 -8.66 0.31 -9.18
N GLN A 98 -7.34 0.36 -8.95
CA GLN A 98 -6.78 0.94 -7.73
C GLN A 98 -6.99 2.46 -7.66
N ILE A 99 -6.85 3.20 -8.76
CA ILE A 99 -7.06 4.67 -8.75
C ILE A 99 -8.50 5.03 -8.33
N PRO A 100 -9.57 4.46 -8.93
CA PRO A 100 -10.94 4.73 -8.51
C PRO A 100 -11.24 4.32 -7.05
N LYS A 101 -10.65 3.23 -6.55
CA LYS A 101 -10.79 2.84 -5.15
C LYS A 101 -10.31 3.95 -4.22
N ILE A 102 -9.07 4.42 -4.39
CA ILE A 102 -8.49 5.51 -3.58
C ILE A 102 -9.32 6.80 -3.66
N LYS A 103 -9.92 7.08 -4.82
CA LYS A 103 -10.83 8.22 -4.99
C LYS A 103 -12.10 8.06 -4.16
N ALA A 104 -12.76 6.91 -4.26
CA ALA A 104 -13.99 6.62 -3.54
C ALA A 104 -13.82 6.60 -2.01
N THR A 105 -12.60 6.31 -1.53
CA THR A 105 -12.27 6.32 -0.10
C THR A 105 -11.80 7.69 0.41
N GLY A 106 -11.80 8.74 -0.42
CA GLY A 106 -11.38 10.08 -0.02
C GLY A 106 -9.88 10.25 0.21
N LEU A 107 -9.07 9.25 -0.14
CA LEU A 107 -7.62 9.24 0.09
C LEU A 107 -6.81 9.83 -1.08
N SER A 108 -7.47 10.53 -2.01
CA SER A 108 -6.86 11.05 -3.25
C SER A 108 -5.71 12.02 -3.04
N LYS A 109 -5.60 12.61 -1.84
CA LYS A 109 -4.52 13.54 -1.50
C LYS A 109 -3.26 12.84 -1.00
N ILE A 110 -3.38 11.58 -0.58
CA ILE A 110 -2.22 10.78 -0.19
C ILE A 110 -1.54 10.27 -1.45
N PRO A 111 -0.21 10.41 -1.58
CA PRO A 111 0.54 9.82 -2.68
C PRO A 111 0.22 8.34 -2.86
N LEU A 112 0.02 7.93 -4.11
CA LEU A 112 -0.30 6.56 -4.50
C LEU A 112 0.75 6.02 -5.47
N LYS A 113 1.31 4.85 -5.15
CA LYS A 113 2.08 4.03 -6.07
C LYS A 113 1.41 2.68 -6.25
N ILE A 114 1.31 2.25 -7.50
CA ILE A 114 0.70 0.99 -7.90
C ILE A 114 1.77 0.19 -8.63
N VAL A 115 2.07 -0.99 -8.10
CA VAL A 115 2.94 -1.97 -8.77
C VAL A 115 2.10 -3.11 -9.34
N TYR A 116 2.66 -3.91 -10.24
CA TYR A 116 1.92 -5.02 -10.83
C TYR A 116 1.81 -6.20 -9.85
N GLU A 117 2.91 -6.52 -9.15
CA GLU A 117 2.98 -7.59 -8.16
C GLU A 117 3.58 -7.13 -6.82
N ALA A 118 3.14 -7.75 -5.72
CA ALA A 118 3.57 -7.36 -4.36
C ALA A 118 5.10 -7.35 -4.16
N LYS A 119 5.82 -8.29 -4.80
CA LYS A 119 7.29 -8.40 -4.79
C LYS A 119 8.04 -7.18 -5.33
N GLU A 120 7.35 -6.27 -6.05
CA GLU A 120 7.91 -5.04 -6.58
C GLU A 120 7.83 -3.87 -5.59
N LYS A 121 6.99 -3.99 -4.56
CA LYS A 121 6.75 -2.92 -3.57
C LYS A 121 8.03 -2.43 -2.89
N PRO A 122 8.96 -3.28 -2.41
CA PRO A 122 10.21 -2.79 -1.80
C PRO A 122 11.01 -1.87 -2.70
N PHE A 123 11.12 -2.22 -3.99
CA PHE A 123 11.83 -1.42 -4.96
C PHE A 123 11.12 -0.08 -5.22
N GLU A 124 9.81 -0.10 -5.44
CA GLU A 124 9.04 1.12 -5.70
C GLU A 124 9.03 2.05 -4.46
N MET A 125 9.01 1.49 -3.25
CA MET A 125 9.14 2.26 -2.00
C MET A 125 10.48 3.00 -1.94
N VAL A 126 11.60 2.30 -2.15
CA VAL A 126 12.93 2.92 -2.13
C VAL A 126 13.06 3.97 -3.23
N LYS A 127 12.59 3.65 -4.44
CA LYS A 127 12.55 4.59 -5.58
C LYS A 127 11.76 5.85 -5.24
N TYR A 128 10.57 5.71 -4.64
CA TYR A 128 9.74 6.84 -4.21
C TYR A 128 10.48 7.72 -3.20
N ILE A 129 11.10 7.11 -2.18
CA ILE A 129 11.85 7.85 -1.16
C ILE A 129 13.00 8.65 -1.80
N VAL A 130 13.74 8.02 -2.72
CA VAL A 130 14.90 8.64 -3.35
C VAL A 130 14.51 9.75 -4.34
N GLN A 131 13.51 9.49 -5.19
CA GLN A 131 13.21 10.34 -6.35
C GLN A 131 12.13 11.38 -6.07
N GLU A 132 11.18 11.08 -5.18
CA GLU A 132 9.99 11.89 -4.93
C GLU A 132 10.01 12.52 -3.53
N LEU A 133 10.23 11.71 -2.48
CA LEU A 133 10.34 12.23 -1.11
C LEU A 133 11.62 13.08 -0.93
N LYS A 134 12.72 12.66 -1.57
CA LYS A 134 14.02 13.36 -1.63
C LYS A 134 14.66 13.64 -0.27
N PHE A 135 14.29 12.88 0.75
CA PHE A 135 14.99 12.82 2.03
C PHE A 135 14.80 11.42 2.62
N ILE A 136 15.68 11.04 3.54
CA ILE A 136 15.61 9.78 4.27
C ILE A 136 14.99 10.07 5.64
N PRO A 137 13.82 9.49 5.98
CA PRO A 137 13.22 9.62 7.31
C PRO A 137 14.03 8.85 8.36
N ARG A 138 13.89 9.19 9.63
CA ARG A 138 14.52 8.47 10.75
C ARG A 138 13.96 7.06 10.90
N GLU A 139 12.66 6.91 10.67
CA GLU A 139 11.98 5.61 10.67
C GLU A 139 10.98 5.51 9.51
N ILE A 140 10.81 4.28 9.01
CA ILE A 140 9.75 3.93 8.06
C ILE A 140 8.84 2.91 8.74
N HIS A 141 7.54 3.20 8.75
CA HIS A 141 6.51 2.33 9.31
C HIS A 141 5.70 1.75 8.15
N ILE A 142 5.75 0.43 7.99
CA ILE A 142 5.09 -0.30 6.91
C ILE A 142 3.86 -1.02 7.46
N TYR A 143 2.68 -0.74 6.94
CA TYR A 143 1.43 -1.43 7.27
C TYR A 143 1.03 -2.33 6.11
N GLU A 144 0.88 -3.63 6.35
CA GLU A 144 0.59 -4.63 5.30
C GLU A 144 -0.14 -5.84 5.89
N ASP A 145 -1.10 -6.39 5.14
CA ASP A 145 -1.83 -7.63 5.46
C ASP A 145 -0.96 -8.88 5.21
N ARG A 146 -0.09 -8.82 4.21
CA ARG A 146 0.84 -9.88 3.79
C ARG A 146 2.29 -9.37 3.72
N PRO A 147 2.98 -9.26 4.87
CA PRO A 147 4.26 -8.55 4.99
C PRO A 147 5.49 -9.34 4.50
N ASP A 148 5.33 -10.57 4.01
CA ASP A 148 6.44 -11.49 3.70
C ASP A 148 7.53 -10.86 2.83
N VAL A 149 7.12 -10.16 1.77
CA VAL A 149 8.04 -9.49 0.84
C VAL A 149 8.88 -8.41 1.54
N PHE A 150 8.28 -7.64 2.44
CA PHE A 150 9.00 -6.61 3.19
C PHE A 150 9.89 -7.21 4.27
N LEU A 151 9.46 -8.29 4.92
CA LEU A 151 10.28 -9.03 5.89
C LEU A 151 11.56 -9.58 5.22
N GLU A 152 11.42 -10.18 4.04
CA GLU A 152 12.55 -10.73 3.27
C GLU A 152 13.55 -9.66 2.84
N THR A 153 13.08 -8.44 2.58
CA THR A 153 13.89 -7.33 2.04
C THR A 153 14.34 -6.31 3.07
N LYS A 154 13.79 -6.36 4.30
CA LYS A 154 14.00 -5.37 5.37
C LYS A 154 15.46 -4.99 5.57
N ALA A 155 16.32 -5.96 5.90
CA ALA A 155 17.73 -5.69 6.21
C ALA A 155 18.48 -5.02 5.06
N ARG A 156 18.12 -5.35 3.81
CA ARG A 156 18.71 -4.74 2.62
C ARG A 156 18.25 -3.29 2.46
N ILE A 157 16.98 -3.00 2.67
CA ILE A 157 16.43 -1.64 2.61
C ILE A 157 17.02 -0.78 3.73
N GLU A 158 17.04 -1.28 4.98
CA GLU A 158 17.63 -0.56 6.12
C GLU A 158 19.10 -0.21 5.85
N LYS A 159 19.86 -1.11 5.23
CA LYS A 159 21.25 -0.84 4.83
C LYS A 159 21.36 0.25 3.76
N ILE A 160 20.51 0.23 2.74
CA ILE A 160 20.57 1.16 1.60
C ILE A 160 20.14 2.56 2.00
N LEU A 161 19.07 2.66 2.78
CA LEU A 161 18.53 3.94 3.25
C LEU A 161 19.20 4.42 4.54
N ASP A 162 19.93 3.56 5.27
CA ASP A 162 20.50 3.86 6.59
C ASP A 162 19.45 4.48 7.53
N THR A 163 18.33 3.76 7.64
CA THR A 163 17.12 4.08 8.40
C THR A 163 16.52 2.83 9.05
N LYS A 164 15.70 3.01 10.09
CA LYS A 164 15.02 1.91 10.78
C LYS A 164 13.67 1.60 10.12
N ILE A 165 13.38 0.33 9.90
CA ILE A 165 12.07 -0.12 9.40
C ILE A 165 11.32 -0.86 10.51
N LYS A 166 10.06 -0.44 10.71
CA LYS A 166 9.07 -1.18 11.49
C LYS A 166 7.99 -1.71 10.56
N ILE A 167 7.66 -2.99 10.70
CA ILE A 167 6.61 -3.64 9.90
C ILE A 167 5.48 -4.00 10.84
N PHE A 168 4.26 -3.61 10.46
CA PHE A 168 3.05 -3.83 11.19
C PHE A 168 2.14 -4.74 10.36
N LEU A 169 1.92 -5.96 10.86
CA LEU A 169 0.90 -6.85 10.32
C LEU A 169 -0.47 -6.29 10.64
N VAL A 170 -1.29 -6.10 9.60
CA VAL A 170 -2.67 -5.63 9.72
C VAL A 170 -3.64 -6.79 9.43
N GLU A 171 -4.54 -7.04 10.36
CA GLU A 171 -5.58 -8.06 10.22
C GLU A 171 -6.96 -7.37 10.26
N MET A 172 -7.58 -7.21 9.08
CA MET A 172 -8.92 -6.65 8.95
C MET A 172 -10.01 -7.72 9.11
N ASN A 173 -11.14 -7.35 9.71
CA ASN A 173 -12.35 -8.18 9.80
C ASN A 173 -13.57 -7.45 9.22
N GLY A 174 -13.44 -6.95 7.99
CA GLY A 174 -14.41 -6.01 7.42
C GLY A 174 -14.10 -4.57 7.80
N ASN A 175 -14.97 -3.67 7.35
CA ASN A 175 -14.76 -2.21 7.44
C ASN A 175 -15.41 -1.55 8.67
N GLU A 176 -16.25 -2.28 9.41
CA GLU A 176 -16.96 -1.77 10.59
C GLU A 176 -16.26 -2.12 11.91
N THR A 177 -15.19 -2.90 11.86
CA THR A 177 -14.42 -3.32 13.03
C THR A 177 -13.00 -2.77 12.95
N GLU A 178 -12.47 -2.32 14.08
CA GLU A 178 -11.08 -1.89 14.18
C GLU A 178 -10.12 -3.04 13.84
N PRO A 179 -9.12 -2.82 12.96
CA PRO A 179 -8.15 -3.83 12.61
C PRO A 179 -7.23 -4.12 13.79
N LYS A 180 -6.78 -5.38 13.87
CA LYS A 180 -5.68 -5.76 14.76
C LYS A 180 -4.36 -5.42 14.08
N ILE A 181 -3.48 -4.72 14.79
CA ILE A 181 -2.19 -4.25 14.29
C ILE A 181 -1.10 -4.75 15.23
N THR A 182 -0.11 -5.47 14.70
CA THR A 182 0.99 -6.05 15.48
C THR A 182 2.33 -5.73 14.83
N GLU A 183 3.29 -5.15 15.59
CA GLU A 183 4.67 -4.99 15.12
C GLU A 183 5.35 -6.37 15.06
N ILE A 184 5.96 -6.71 13.93
CA ILE A 184 6.61 -8.01 13.67
C ILE A 184 8.05 -7.90 13.17
#